data_AF-E3LXF8-F1
#
_entry.id   AF-E3LXF8-F1
#
_cell.length_a   1.000
_cell.length_b   1.000
_cell.length_c   1.000
_cell.angle_alpha   90.00
_cell.angle_beta   90.00
_cell.angle_gamma   90.00
#
_symmetry.space_group_name_H-M   'P 1'
#
loop_
_entity.id
_entity.type
_entity.pdbx_description
1 polymer ?
#
loop_
_entity_poly.entity_id
_entity_poly.type
_entity_poly.pdbx_seq_one_letter_code
_entity_poly.pdbx_strand_id
1 'polypeptide(L)'
;MHSIRHRRLKSQLLLLYKFIAGASHFPFLNTIVRLSDSPRRPMALIYLSPLSDNFFSFTIPYWNAITYNVNTFLSPSQFAILLDSSITRF
;
A
#
# COMPACT_ATOMS: atom_id res chain seq x y z
N MET A 1 -20.60 -4.07 -10.40
CA MET A 1 -20.61 -2.76 -9.68
C MET A 1 -19.79 -2.92 -8.40
N HIS A 2 -18.69 -2.18 -8.25
CA HIS A 2 -17.91 -2.21 -7.01
C HIS A 2 -18.54 -1.31 -5.94
N SER A 3 -18.69 -1.84 -4.73
CA SER A 3 -19.17 -1.09 -3.55
C SER A 3 -18.36 0.20 -3.34
N ILE A 4 -19.00 1.24 -2.77
CA ILE A 4 -18.33 2.50 -2.40
C ILE A 4 -17.11 2.22 -1.50
N ARG A 5 -17.22 1.21 -0.62
CA ARG A 5 -16.13 0.78 0.26
C ARG A 5 -14.88 0.34 -0.53
N HIS A 6 -15.08 -0.44 -1.60
CA HIS A 6 -13.98 -1.00 -2.41
C HIS A 6 -13.29 0.11 -3.21
N ARG A 7 -14.08 1.05 -3.75
CA ARG A 7 -13.55 2.23 -4.43
C ARG A 7 -12.72 3.10 -3.49
N ARG A 8 -13.19 3.32 -2.26
CA ARG A 8 -12.44 4.08 -1.24
C ARG A 8 -11.11 3.42 -0.90
N LEU A 9 -11.11 2.11 -0.63
CA LEU A 9 -9.89 1.36 -0.33
C LEU A 9 -8.89 1.42 -1.50
N LYS A 10 -9.36 1.23 -2.74
CA LYS A 10 -8.51 1.34 -3.94
C LYS A 10 -7.82 2.70 -4.01
N SER A 11 -8.57 3.80 -3.85
CA SER A 11 -8.01 5.15 -3.88
C SER A 11 -6.99 5.38 -2.77
N GLN A 12 -7.24 4.86 -1.57
CA GLN A 12 -6.29 4.94 -0.45
C GLN A 12 -5.00 4.17 -0.74
N LEU A 13 -5.07 2.96 -1.30
CA LEU A 13 -3.90 2.17 -1.66
C LEU A 13 -3.10 2.79 -2.82
N LEU A 14 -3.78 3.40 -3.80
CA LEU A 14 -3.12 4.17 -4.86
C LEU A 14 -2.40 5.40 -4.32
N LEU A 15 -2.98 6.10 -3.33
CA LEU A 15 -2.32 7.22 -2.66
C LEU A 15 -1.08 6.75 -1.89
N LEU A 16 -1.20 5.64 -1.15
CA LEU A 16 -0.07 5.03 -0.44
C LEU A 16 1.08 4.69 -1.41
N TYR A 17 0.76 4.10 -2.57
CA TYR A 17 1.75 3.83 -3.62
C TYR A 17 2.49 5.11 -4.03
N LYS A 18 1.76 6.21 -4.26
CA LYS A 18 2.36 7.48 -4.68
C LYS A 18 3.31 8.03 -3.62
N PHE A 19 3.00 7.89 -2.33
CA PHE A 19 3.92 8.29 -1.26
C PHE A 19 5.22 7.47 -1.29
N ILE A 20 5.11 6.14 -1.39
CA ILE A 20 6.27 5.24 -1.39
C ILE A 20 7.13 5.42 -2.64
N ALA A 21 6.49 5.62 -3.81
CA ALA A 21 7.18 5.84 -5.08
C ALA A 21 7.75 7.27 -5.23
N GLY A 22 7.59 8.14 -4.23
CA GLY A 22 8.04 9.54 -4.30
C GLY A 22 7.25 10.43 -5.26
N ALA A 23 6.11 9.95 -5.78
CA ALA A 23 5.24 10.68 -6.69
C ALA A 23 4.26 11.64 -5.97
N SER A 24 4.19 11.57 -4.65
CA SER A 24 3.44 12.50 -3.81
C SER A 24 4.19 12.75 -2.52
N HIS A 25 4.17 14.00 -2.04
CA HIS A 25 4.89 14.39 -0.83
C HIS A 25 4.07 14.07 0.42
N PHE A 26 4.70 13.41 1.38
CA PHE A 26 4.22 13.29 2.76
C PHE A 26 5.38 13.64 3.70
N PRO A 27 5.22 14.61 4.61
CA PRO A 27 6.31 15.05 5.47
C PRO A 27 6.75 13.93 6.42
N PHE A 28 8.06 13.73 6.53
CA PHE A 28 8.66 12.71 7.41
C PHE A 28 8.13 11.29 7.18
N LEU A 29 7.75 10.91 5.94
CA LEU A 29 7.22 9.57 5.63
C LEU A 29 8.06 8.42 6.22
N ASN A 30 9.39 8.55 6.13
CA ASN A 30 10.36 7.54 6.61
C ASN A 30 10.35 7.32 8.13
N THR A 31 9.76 8.23 8.93
CA THR A 31 9.60 8.04 10.38
C THR A 31 8.31 7.27 10.71
N ILE A 32 7.39 7.14 9.74
CA ILE A 32 6.07 6.54 9.92
C ILE A 32 6.00 5.17 9.24
N VAL A 33 6.52 5.05 8.03
CA VAL A 33 6.51 3.82 7.24
C VAL A 33 7.81 3.68 6.47
N ARG A 34 8.31 2.46 6.36
CA ARG A 34 9.44 2.10 5.51
C ARG A 34 9.16 0.84 4.73
N LEU A 35 9.86 0.65 3.60
CA LEU A 35 9.90 -0.64 2.94
C LEU A 35 10.70 -1.65 3.78
N SER A 36 10.33 -2.91 3.67
CA SER A 36 11.09 -4.02 4.22
C SER A 36 12.32 -4.28 3.36
N ASP A 37 13.45 -4.55 4.00
CA ASP A 37 14.69 -4.96 3.31
C ASP A 37 14.64 -6.41 2.77
N SER A 38 13.45 -7.03 2.74
CA SER A 38 13.28 -8.41 2.30
C SER A 38 13.35 -8.51 0.77
N PRO A 39 14.34 -9.21 0.19
CA PRO A 39 14.41 -9.40 -1.27
C PRO A 39 13.25 -10.23 -1.81
N ARG A 40 12.57 -11.01 -0.96
CA ARG A 40 11.40 -11.81 -1.33
C ARG A 40 10.10 -11.01 -1.33
N ARG A 41 10.07 -9.88 -0.63
CA ARG A 41 8.88 -9.02 -0.48
C ARG A 41 9.28 -7.55 -0.59
N PRO A 42 9.73 -7.10 -1.77
CA PRO A 42 10.24 -5.75 -1.98
C PRO A 42 9.18 -4.65 -1.78
N MET A 43 7.90 -5.01 -1.80
CA MET A 43 6.79 -4.08 -1.54
C MET A 43 6.27 -4.16 -0.11
N ALA A 44 6.77 -5.05 0.76
CA ALA A 44 6.27 -5.13 2.12
C ALA A 44 6.60 -3.85 2.89
N LEU A 45 5.62 -3.32 3.63
CA LEU A 45 5.76 -2.12 4.43
C LEU A 45 5.86 -2.48 5.91
N ILE A 46 6.78 -1.81 6.59
CA ILE A 46 6.96 -1.84 8.03
C ILE A 46 6.40 -0.52 8.57
N TYR A 47 5.39 -0.62 9.42
CA TYR A 47 4.84 0.52 10.14
C TYR A 47 5.70 0.81 11.37
N LEU A 48 6.16 2.06 11.51
CA LEU A 48 7.13 2.48 12.52
C LEU A 48 6.50 3.30 13.65
N SER A 49 5.29 3.83 13.47
CA SER A 49 4.62 4.69 14.44
C SER A 49 3.51 3.93 15.20
N PRO A 50 3.71 3.51 16.45
CA PRO A 50 2.77 2.64 17.13
C PRO A 50 1.50 3.32 17.68
N LEU A 51 1.33 4.65 17.56
CA LEU A 51 0.46 5.41 18.49
C LEU A 51 -0.64 6.26 17.87
N SER A 52 -1.01 6.07 16.60
CA SER A 52 -2.16 6.79 16.05
C SER A 52 -2.96 5.92 15.09
N ASP A 53 -4.27 5.83 15.33
CA ASP A 53 -5.24 5.34 14.37
C ASP A 53 -5.34 6.35 13.22
N ASN A 54 -4.62 6.07 12.15
CA ASN A 54 -4.38 7.01 11.07
C ASN A 54 -4.48 6.30 9.71
N PHE A 55 -4.23 7.06 8.64
CA PHE A 55 -4.24 6.54 7.28
C PHE A 55 -3.35 5.29 7.09
N PHE A 56 -2.16 5.28 7.71
CA PHE A 56 -1.18 4.20 7.57
C PHE A 56 -1.56 2.95 8.38
N SER A 57 -2.05 3.11 9.61
CA SER A 57 -2.52 1.97 10.43
C SER A 57 -3.65 1.21 9.73
N PHE A 58 -4.54 1.93 9.03
CA PHE A 58 -5.61 1.33 8.25
C PHE A 58 -5.12 0.71 6.94
N THR A 59 -4.27 1.40 6.16
CA THR A 59 -3.95 0.97 4.79
C THR A 59 -2.84 -0.07 4.69
N ILE A 60 -1.85 -0.06 5.59
CA ILE A 60 -0.68 -0.95 5.55
C ILE A 60 -1.06 -2.44 5.65
N PRO A 61 -1.99 -2.87 6.51
CA PRO A 61 -2.41 -4.27 6.56
C PRO A 61 -2.98 -4.77 5.22
N TYR A 62 -3.84 -3.97 4.57
CA TYR A 62 -4.40 -4.32 3.26
C TYR A 62 -3.31 -4.33 2.18
N TRP A 63 -2.43 -3.34 2.20
CA TRP A 63 -1.28 -3.30 1.30
C TRP A 63 -0.45 -4.59 1.41
N ASN A 64 0.00 -4.92 2.62
CA ASN A 64 0.84 -6.09 2.87
C ASN A 64 0.15 -7.41 2.52
N ALA A 65 -1.17 -7.51 2.72
CA ALA A 65 -1.94 -8.68 2.31
C ALA A 65 -1.98 -8.82 0.77
N ILE A 66 -2.22 -7.72 0.05
CA ILE A 66 -2.31 -7.70 -1.41
C ILE A 66 -0.94 -7.96 -2.06
N THR A 67 0.12 -7.36 -1.53
CA THR A 67 1.47 -7.48 -2.09
C THR A 67 2.26 -8.67 -1.54
N TYR A 68 1.65 -9.53 -0.72
CA TYR A 68 2.35 -10.60 0.00
C TYR A 68 3.15 -11.55 -0.92
N ASN A 69 2.57 -11.88 -2.08
CA ASN A 69 3.15 -12.79 -3.08
C ASN A 69 3.88 -12.06 -4.21
N VAL A 70 4.06 -10.75 -4.10
CA VAL A 70 4.72 -9.94 -5.12
C VAL A 70 6.22 -9.88 -4.81
N ASN A 71 7.02 -10.47 -5.69
CA ASN A 71 8.47 -10.63 -5.53
C ASN A 71 9.30 -9.53 -6.20
N THR A 72 8.66 -8.56 -6.86
CA THR A 72 9.30 -7.42 -7.53
C THR A 72 8.58 -6.12 -7.17
N PHE A 73 9.27 -4.99 -7.27
CA PHE A 73 8.59 -3.71 -7.08
C PHE A 73 7.79 -3.37 -8.34
N LEU A 74 6.45 -3.34 -8.23
CA LEU A 74 5.57 -3.13 -9.37
C LEU A 74 5.58 -1.68 -9.86
N SER A 75 5.45 -1.50 -11.17
CA SER A 75 5.17 -0.20 -11.77
C SER A 75 3.75 0.29 -11.40
N PRO A 76 3.43 1.58 -11.58
CA PRO A 76 2.10 2.11 -11.21
C PRO A 76 0.95 1.40 -11.92
N SER A 77 1.12 1.04 -13.19
CA SER A 77 0.10 0.33 -13.98
C SER A 77 -0.09 -1.11 -13.51
N GLN A 78 1.01 -1.83 -13.25
CA GLN A 78 0.97 -3.19 -12.72
C GLN A 78 0.31 -3.23 -11.34
N PHE A 79 0.62 -2.26 -10.48
CA PHE A 79 0.00 -2.16 -9.16
C PHE A 79 -1.51 -1.88 -9.25
N ALA A 80 -1.95 -1.01 -10.18
CA ALA A 80 -3.37 -0.76 -10.39
C ALA A 80 -4.14 -2.02 -10.81
N ILE A 81 -3.56 -2.83 -11.71
CA ILE A 81 -4.13 -4.11 -12.15
C ILE A 81 -4.20 -5.10 -10.97
N LEU A 82 -3.15 -5.17 -10.14
CA LEU A 82 -3.14 -6.00 -8.93
C LEU A 82 -4.26 -5.60 -7.97
N LEU A 83 -4.47 -4.30 -7.74
CA LEU A 83 -5.56 -3.81 -6.89
C LEU A 83 -6.94 -4.22 -7.43
N ASP A 84 -7.17 -4.09 -8.73
CA ASP A 84 -8.46 -4.47 -9.34
C ASP A 84 -8.74 -5.97 -9.18
N SER A 85 -7.72 -6.82 -9.36
CA SER A 85 -7.87 -8.27 -9.16
C SER A 85 -7.97 -8.71 -7.70
N SER A 86 -7.44 -7.92 -6.76
CA SER A 86 -7.38 -8.30 -5.33
C SER A 86 -8.57 -7.77 -4.53
N ILE A 87 -9.03 -6.54 -4.82
CA ILE A 87 -10.15 -5.90 -4.11
C ILE A 87 -11.51 -6.51 -4.50
N THR A 88 -11.59 -7.25 -5.61
CA THR A 88 -12.77 -8.09 -5.90
C THR A 88 -12.95 -9.23 -4.89
N ARG A 89 -11.89 -9.64 -4.18
CA ARG A 89 -11.89 -10.78 -3.25
C ARG A 89 -12.16 -10.38 -1.79
N PHE A 90 -12.16 -9.08 -1.49
CA PHE A 90 -12.51 -8.49 -0.20
C PHE A 90 -13.92 -7.90 -0.25
#